data_AF-A8F3P3-F1
#
_entry.id   AF-A8F3P3-F1
#
_cell.length_a   1.000
_cell.length_b   1.000
_cell.length_c   1.000
_cell.angle_alpha   90.00
_cell.angle_beta   90.00
_cell.angle_gamma   90.00
#
_symmetry.space_group_name_H-M   'P 1'
#
loop_
_entity.id
_entity.type
_entity.pdbx_description
1 polymer ?
#
loop_
_entity_poly.entity_id
_entity_poly.type
_entity_poly.pdbx_seq_one_letter_code
_entity_poly.pdbx_strand_id
1 'polypeptide(L)'
;MYLIVTYDVGEKRVARVLKVCRKYLNWVQNSVLEGEITIAKFEKLKLELERSIDKSEDSVRIYILKNKSFFDLKTLGNEKGTVDIIY
;
A
#
# COMPACT_ATOMS: atom_id res chain seq x y z
N MET A 1 -10.51 -9.05 -0.72
CA MET A 1 -9.38 -9.20 -1.66
C MET A 1 -8.11 -8.84 -0.94
N TYR A 2 -6.94 -9.24 -1.42
CA TYR A 2 -5.66 -8.86 -0.83
C TYR A 2 -4.91 -7.93 -1.78
N LEU A 3 -4.34 -6.83 -1.27
CA LEU A 3 -3.58 -5.88 -2.06
C LEU A 3 -2.13 -5.82 -1.62
N ILE A 4 -1.25 -5.54 -2.58
CA ILE A 4 0.10 -5.05 -2.34
C ILE A 4 0.22 -3.73 -3.09
N VAL A 5 0.59 -2.68 -2.38
CA VAL A 5 0.80 -1.33 -2.91
C VAL A 5 2.27 -1.01 -2.79
N THR A 6 2.90 -0.69 -3.92
CA THR A 6 4.26 -0.16 -3.96
C THR A 6 4.22 1.25 -4.51
N TYR A 7 5.02 2.15 -3.97
CA TYR A 7 5.08 3.53 -4.46
C TYR A 7 6.51 4.03 -4.64
N ASP A 8 6.71 4.83 -5.68
CA ASP A 8 7.91 5.61 -5.92
C ASP A 8 7.47 7.06 -6.08
N VAL A 9 7.70 7.87 -5.05
CA VAL A 9 7.13 9.22 -4.95
C VAL A 9 8.17 10.18 -4.40
N GLY A 10 8.07 11.44 -4.80
CA GLY A 10 8.95 12.49 -4.30
C GLY A 10 8.92 12.63 -2.77
N GLU A 11 10.06 12.98 -2.17
CA GLU A 11 10.26 13.08 -0.71
C GLU A 11 9.21 13.98 -0.03
N LYS A 12 8.83 15.09 -0.67
CA LYS A 12 7.80 16.00 -0.14
C LYS A 12 6.41 15.35 -0.01
N ARG A 13 6.12 14.29 -0.78
CA ARG A 13 4.82 13.62 -0.85
C ARG A 13 4.82 12.26 -0.13
N VAL A 14 5.99 11.67 0.14
CA VAL A 14 6.12 10.33 0.73
C VAL A 14 5.36 10.16 2.04
N ALA A 15 5.45 11.14 2.95
CA ALA A 15 4.77 11.09 4.25
C ALA A 15 3.23 11.10 4.08
N ARG A 16 2.73 11.85 3.10
CA ARG A 16 1.30 11.91 2.78
C ARG A 16 0.81 10.60 2.18
N VAL A 17 1.54 10.04 1.22
CA VAL A 17 1.22 8.76 0.57
C VAL A 17 1.22 7.62 1.59
N LEU A 18 2.27 7.54 2.43
CA LEU A 18 2.34 6.56 3.51
C LEU A 18 1.14 6.68 4.47
N LYS A 19 0.78 7.91 4.87
CA LYS A 19 -0.37 8.16 5.76
C LYS A 19 -1.69 7.73 5.11
N VAL A 20 -1.86 7.92 3.80
CA VAL A 20 -3.04 7.42 3.07
C VAL A 20 -3.07 5.90 3.09
N CYS A 21 -1.99 5.24 2.67
CA CYS A 21 -1.95 3.77 2.59
C CYS A 21 -2.16 3.10 3.96
N ARG A 22 -1.58 3.64 5.04
CA ARG A 22 -1.73 3.10 6.41
C ARG A 22 -3.16 3.11 6.96
N LYS A 23 -4.09 3.88 6.38
CA LYS A 23 -5.52 3.81 6.74
C LYS A 23 -6.17 2.50 6.28
N TYR A 24 -5.56 1.82 5.31
CA TYR A 24 -6.18 0.72 4.57
C TYR A 24 -5.36 -0.57 4.59
N LEU A 25 -4.03 -0.47 4.70
CA LEU A 25 -3.09 -1.57 4.54
C LEU A 25 -1.99 -1.49 5.61
N ASN A 26 -1.31 -2.60 5.84
CA ASN A 26 -0.18 -2.69 6.77
C ASN A 26 1.09 -2.21 6.08
N TRP A 27 1.89 -1.42 6.78
CA TRP A 27 3.20 -0.99 6.28
C TRP A 27 4.24 -2.08 6.56
N VAL A 28 4.85 -2.61 5.50
CA VAL A 28 5.77 -3.76 5.60
C VAL A 28 7.22 -3.40 5.22
N GLN A 29 7.40 -2.45 4.28
CA GLN A 29 8.69 -1.89 3.90
C GLN A 29 8.54 -0.41 3.55
N ASN A 30 9.64 0.35 3.50
CA ASN A 30 9.65 1.80 3.23
C ASN A 30 8.59 2.24 2.20
N SER A 31 8.56 1.57 1.06
CA SER A 31 7.66 1.89 -0.06
C SER A 31 6.66 0.78 -0.39
N VAL A 32 6.37 -0.13 0.55
CA VAL A 32 5.47 -1.28 0.34
C VAL A 32 4.46 -1.38 1.48
N LEU A 33 3.19 -1.50 1.11
CA LEU A 33 2.09 -1.81 2.01
C LEU A 33 1.26 -2.98 1.49
N GLU A 34 0.73 -3.80 2.38
CA GLU A 34 -0.09 -4.94 1.99
C GLU A 34 -1.18 -5.28 3.02
N GLY A 35 -2.25 -5.93 2.57
CA GLY A 35 -3.34 -6.29 3.46
C GLY A 35 -4.64 -6.68 2.77
N GLU A 36 -5.55 -7.23 3.57
CA GLU A 36 -6.91 -7.52 3.14
C GLU A 36 -7.75 -6.24 3.09
N ILE A 37 -8.58 -6.13 2.05
CA ILE A 37 -9.43 -4.97 1.84
C ILE A 37 -10.74 -5.37 1.14
N THR A 38 -11.78 -4.59 1.38
CA THR A 38 -13.05 -4.67 0.64
C THR A 38 -12.99 -3.84 -0.64
N ILE A 39 -13.84 -4.15 -1.63
CA ILE A 39 -13.94 -3.37 -2.87
C ILE A 39 -14.19 -1.88 -2.57
N ALA A 40 -15.11 -1.59 -1.64
CA ALA A 40 -15.44 -0.21 -1.28
C ALA A 40 -14.26 0.55 -0.63
N LYS A 41 -13.47 -0.11 0.24
CA LYS A 41 -12.26 0.50 0.82
C LYS A 41 -11.15 0.67 -0.24
N PHE A 42 -11.04 -0.25 -1.20
CA PHE A 42 -10.08 -0.14 -2.30
C PHE A 42 -10.37 1.08 -3.19
N GLU A 43 -11.62 1.31 -3.60
CA GLU A 43 -11.97 2.50 -4.39
C GLU A 43 -11.66 3.81 -3.64
N LYS A 44 -11.89 3.85 -2.31
CA LYS A 44 -11.52 4.98 -1.47
C LYS A 44 -10.00 5.19 -1.41
N LEU A 45 -9.23 4.12 -1.22
CA LEU A 45 -7.76 4.15 -1.25
C LEU A 45 -7.25 4.74 -2.57
N LYS A 46 -7.78 4.27 -3.71
CA LYS A 46 -7.41 4.77 -5.04
C LYS A 46 -7.68 6.26 -5.19
N LEU A 47 -8.87 6.72 -4.79
CA LEU A 47 -9.24 8.14 -4.86
C LEU A 47 -8.34 9.02 -3.98
N GLU A 48 -8.02 8.59 -2.76
CA GLU A 48 -7.13 9.33 -1.86
C GLU A 48 -5.69 9.38 -2.39
N LEU A 49 -5.20 8.29 -2.99
CA LEU A 49 -3.87 8.23 -3.61
C LEU A 49 -3.78 9.15 -4.82
N GLU A 50 -4.77 9.13 -5.71
CA GLU A 50 -4.80 10.01 -6.89
C GLU A 50 -4.74 11.50 -6.54
N ARG A 51 -5.26 11.88 -5.36
CA ARG A 51 -5.20 13.26 -4.84
C ARG A 51 -3.89 13.59 -4.13
N SER A 52 -3.07 12.58 -3.83
CA SER A 52 -1.88 12.69 -2.98
C SER A 52 -0.57 12.56 -3.73
N ILE A 53 -0.62 12.17 -5.01
CA ILE A 53 0.55 12.03 -5.89
C ILE A 53 0.53 13.08 -7.01
N ASP A 54 1.70 13.35 -7.58
CA ASP A 54 1.84 14.03 -8.86
C ASP A 54 1.95 12.98 -9.98
N LYS A 55 0.94 12.85 -10.84
CA LYS A 55 0.90 11.82 -11.89
C LYS A 55 1.97 12.00 -12.97
N SER A 56 2.66 13.14 -13.01
CA SER A 56 3.77 13.39 -13.96
C SER A 56 5.14 12.94 -13.43
N GLU A 57 5.28 12.80 -12.10
CA GLU A 57 6.55 12.47 -11.44
C GLU A 57 6.50 11.15 -10.67
N ASP A 58 5.34 10.83 -10.08
CA ASP A 58 5.17 9.75 -9.13
C ASP A 58 4.59 8.48 -9.78
N SER A 59 4.93 7.33 -9.20
CA SER A 59 4.36 6.04 -9.58
C SER A 59 3.79 5.31 -8.36
N VAL A 60 2.58 4.77 -8.51
CA VAL A 60 1.98 3.84 -7.54
C VAL A 60 1.51 2.62 -8.29
N ARG A 61 1.96 1.43 -7.86
CA ARG A 61 1.49 0.15 -8.38
C ARG A 61 0.65 -0.54 -7.33
N ILE A 62 -0.47 -1.12 -7.79
CA ILE A 62 -1.40 -1.86 -6.94
C ILE A 62 -1.57 -3.25 -7.54
N TYR A 63 -1.07 -4.27 -6.83
CA TYR A 63 -1.26 -5.67 -7.17
C TYR A 63 -2.53 -6.17 -6.47
N ILE A 64 -3.50 -6.64 -7.26
CA ILE A 64 -4.78 -7.13 -6.75
C ILE A 64 -4.78 -8.65 -6.78
N LEU A 65 -4.76 -9.27 -5.61
CA LEU A 65 -4.79 -10.71 -5.44
C LEU A 65 -6.22 -11.14 -5.08
N LYS A 66 -6.88 -11.86 -5.99
CA LYS A 66 -8.23 -12.40 -5.78
C LYS A 66 -8.25 -13.49 -4.71
N ASN A 67 -7.16 -14.26 -4.61
CA ASN A 67 -7.00 -15.31 -3.62
C ASN A 67 -5.55 -15.33 -3.09
N LYS A 68 -5.40 -15.26 -1.77
CA LYS A 68 -4.10 -15.25 -1.09
C LYS A 68 -3.38 -16.61 -1.17
N SER A 69 -4.12 -17.70 -1.42
CA SER A 69 -3.56 -19.07 -1.44
C SER A 69 -2.57 -19.33 -2.58
N PHE A 70 -2.52 -18.47 -3.60
CA PHE A 70 -1.60 -18.59 -4.74
C PHE A 70 -0.44 -17.58 -4.68
N PHE A 71 -0.23 -16.94 -3.53
CA PHE A 71 0.79 -15.93 -3.33
C PHE A 71 1.84 -16.43 -2.34
N ASP A 72 3.06 -16.67 -2.82
CA ASP A 72 4.23 -17.01 -2.00
C ASP A 72 5.04 -15.73 -1.76
N LEU A 73 5.02 -15.24 -0.52
CA LEU A 73 5.81 -14.08 -0.09
C LEU A 73 7.07 -14.58 0.62
N LYS A 74 8.23 -14.17 0.12
CA LYS A 74 9.52 -14.42 0.78
C LYS A 74 10.18 -13.10 1.14
N THR A 75 10.38 -12.90 2.43
CA THR A 75 11.16 -11.78 2.95
C THR A 75 12.58 -12.24 3.24
N LEU A 76 13.58 -11.46 2.78
CA LEU A 76 14.97 -11.63 3.18
C LEU A 76 15.40 -10.41 4.01
N GLY A 77 16.06 -10.65 5.14
CA GLY A 77 16.49 -9.59 6.06
C GLY A 77 15.38 -9.10 6.99
N ASN A 78 15.48 -7.84 7.45
CA ASN A 78 14.61 -7.31 8.49
C ASN A 78 13.33 -6.70 7.93
N GLU A 79 12.20 -7.14 8.47
CA GLU A 79 10.92 -6.44 8.30
C GLU A 79 10.91 -5.16 9.13
N LYS A 80 10.44 -4.06 8.54
CA LYS A 80 10.37 -2.75 9.21
C LYS A 80 8.99 -2.41 9.74
N GLY A 81 7.98 -3.23 9.43
CA GLY A 81 6.59 -2.98 9.73
C GLY A 81 6.18 -3.38 11.15
N THR A 82 5.62 -2.44 11.92
CA THR A 82 4.68 -2.79 12.99
C THR A 82 3.37 -3.19 12.33
N VAL A 83 2.94 -4.44 12.51
CA VAL A 83 1.57 -4.85 12.19
C VAL A 83 0.65 -4.20 13.22
N ASP A 84 0.27 -2.95 12.98
CA ASP A 84 -0.78 -2.31 13.76
C ASP A 84 -2.09 -3.02 13.40
N ILE A 85 -2.73 -3.69 14.37
CA ILE A 85 -4.06 -4.25 14.18
C ILE A 85 -5.01 -3.08 13.91
N ILE A 86 -5.39 -2.89 12.65
CA ILE A 86 -6.41 -1.92 12.25
C ILE A 86 -7.77 -2.50 12.64
N TYR A 87 -8.32 -2.06 13.78
CA TYR A 87 -9.68 -2.37 14.22
C TYR A 87 -10.75 -1.70 13.33
#